data_AF-A0A6A0H6N9-F1
#
_entry.id   AF-A0A6A0H6N9-F1
#
_cell.length_a   1.000
_cell.length_b   1.000
_cell.length_c   1.000
_cell.angle_alpha   90.00
_cell.angle_beta   90.00
_cell.angle_gamma   90.00
#
_symmetry.space_group_name_H-M   'P 1'
#
loop_
_entity.id
_entity.type
_entity.pdbx_description
1 polymer ?
#
loop_
_entity_poly.entity_id
_entity_poly.type
_entity_poly.pdbx_seq_one_letter_code
_entity_poly.pdbx_strand_id
1 'polypeptide(L)'
;MQATAASVTANSDLDRQIEQLRECEIIKENEVKALCAKAREILVEESNVQRVDSPITVCNVPYINYLFMGNFVDRGFYSVETFLLLLALQVRYPDRITLIRGDHESRQITQVYGFYDECLRKYGSSTVWRYCTEIFDYLSLSAIIDGKIFCVHGGLSPSIQSLDHICTIDRKLEVPHDGPMCDLLWSDPEGETT
;
A
#
# COMPACT_ATOMS: atom_id res chain seq x y z
N MET A 1 9.45 29.03 7.00
CA MET A 1 10.05 27.87 7.69
C MET A 1 11.21 27.37 6.83
N GLN A 2 12.44 27.41 7.35
CA GLN A 2 13.62 26.93 6.60
C GLN A 2 13.72 25.40 6.74
N ALA A 3 13.55 24.69 5.64
CA ALA A 3 13.93 23.28 5.56
C ALA A 3 15.46 23.17 5.69
N THR A 4 15.94 22.21 6.48
CA THR A 4 17.38 21.96 6.66
C THR A 4 17.99 21.36 5.38
N ALA A 5 19.29 21.55 5.13
CA ALA A 5 19.95 21.00 3.94
C ALA A 5 19.75 19.49 3.79
N ALA A 6 19.73 18.74 4.90
CA ALA A 6 19.43 17.30 4.90
C ALA A 6 17.99 16.97 4.46
N SER A 7 17.00 17.80 4.80
CA SER A 7 15.61 17.67 4.33
C SER A 7 15.49 17.98 2.83
N VAL A 8 16.26 18.95 2.34
CA VAL A 8 16.29 19.30 0.91
C VAL A 8 16.93 18.17 0.08
N THR A 9 18.06 17.62 0.52
CA THR A 9 18.72 16.48 -0.14
C THR A 9 17.88 15.20 -0.06
N ALA A 10 17.23 14.93 1.07
CA ALA A 10 16.35 13.76 1.21
C ALA A 10 15.12 13.84 0.29
N ASN A 11 14.61 15.04 0.02
CA ASN A 11 13.53 15.25 -0.95
C ASN A 11 14.03 15.11 -2.39
N SER A 12 15.25 15.58 -2.71
CA SER A 12 15.80 15.39 -4.06
C SER A 12 16.08 13.92 -4.39
N ASP A 13 16.52 13.12 -3.41
CA ASP A 13 16.74 11.69 -3.61
C ASP A 13 15.43 10.93 -3.82
N LEU A 14 14.37 11.30 -3.09
CA LEU A 14 13.05 10.71 -3.24
C LEU A 14 12.42 11.06 -4.59
N ASP A 15 12.51 12.34 -5.01
CA ASP A 15 12.01 12.78 -6.32
C ASP A 15 12.74 12.04 -7.46
N ARG A 16 14.07 11.84 -7.34
CA ARG A 16 14.86 11.02 -8.28
C ARG A 16 14.38 9.56 -8.32
N GLN A 17 14.13 8.95 -7.17
CA GLN A 17 13.62 7.58 -7.08
C GLN A 17 12.25 7.45 -7.75
N ILE A 18 11.36 8.42 -7.54
CA ILE A 18 10.03 8.46 -8.18
C ILE A 18 10.15 8.50 -9.71
N GLU A 19 10.98 9.38 -10.27
CA GLU A 19 11.13 9.44 -11.73
C GLU A 19 11.77 8.17 -12.30
N GLN A 20 12.75 7.59 -11.59
CA GLN A 20 13.35 6.32 -12.00
C GLN A 20 12.31 5.17 -12.03
N LEU A 21 11.48 5.06 -10.99
CA LEU A 21 10.45 4.03 -10.91
C LEU A 21 9.33 4.23 -11.94
N ARG A 22 9.04 5.48 -12.35
CA ARG A 22 8.08 5.78 -13.43
C ARG A 22 8.53 5.27 -14.80
N GLU A 23 9.84 5.22 -15.03
CA GLU A 23 10.43 4.63 -16.24
C GLU A 23 10.58 3.11 -16.12
N CYS A 24 9.96 2.49 -15.11
CA CYS A 24 10.06 1.05 -14.81
C CYS A 24 11.50 0.58 -14.54
N GLU A 25 12.33 1.45 -13.98
CA GLU A 25 13.69 1.11 -13.56
C GLU A 25 13.77 0.89 -12.04
N ILE A 26 14.47 -0.16 -11.63
CA ILE A 26 14.64 -0.49 -10.21
C ILE A 26 15.57 0.50 -9.49
N ILE A 27 15.20 0.91 -8.28
CA ILE A 27 16.09 1.62 -7.35
C ILE A 27 17.01 0.62 -6.62
N LYS A 28 18.05 1.08 -5.93
CA LYS A 28 19.00 0.17 -5.27
C LYS A 28 18.40 -0.45 -4.00
N GLU A 29 18.85 -1.65 -3.60
CA GLU A 29 18.35 -2.33 -2.38
C GLU A 29 18.45 -1.45 -1.11
N ASN A 30 19.53 -0.68 -0.95
CA ASN A 30 19.68 0.25 0.17
C ASN A 30 18.70 1.43 0.12
N GLU A 31 18.29 1.84 -1.07
CA GLU A 31 17.27 2.87 -1.29
C GLU A 31 15.88 2.32 -0.98
N VAL A 32 15.58 1.09 -1.39
CA VAL A 32 14.36 0.36 -0.98
C VAL A 32 14.26 0.31 0.54
N LYS A 33 15.34 -0.12 1.22
CA LYS A 33 15.39 -0.18 2.68
C LYS A 33 15.07 1.17 3.33
N ALA A 34 15.67 2.24 2.83
CA ALA A 34 15.45 3.59 3.35
C ALA A 34 14.03 4.09 3.08
N LEU A 35 13.48 3.79 1.90
CA LEU A 35 12.11 4.12 1.55
C LEU A 35 11.10 3.40 2.46
N CYS A 36 11.24 2.08 2.64
CA CYS A 36 10.40 1.31 3.55
C CYS A 36 10.49 1.83 4.99
N ALA A 37 11.69 2.19 5.47
CA ALA A 37 11.84 2.77 6.81
C ALA A 37 11.03 4.07 6.98
N LYS A 38 11.10 4.99 6.01
CA LYS A 38 10.32 6.24 6.01
C LYS A 38 8.82 5.98 5.91
N ALA A 39 8.41 5.07 5.02
CA ALA A 39 7.00 4.74 4.87
C ALA A 39 6.42 4.14 6.16
N ARG A 40 7.16 3.27 6.85
CA ARG A 40 6.74 2.71 8.13
C ARG A 40 6.52 3.79 9.19
N GLU A 41 7.36 4.83 9.26
CA GLU A 41 7.18 5.96 10.19
C GLU A 41 5.87 6.71 9.96
N ILE A 42 5.34 6.71 8.73
CA ILE A 42 4.08 7.36 8.39
C ILE A 42 2.91 6.39 8.62
N LEU A 43 2.97 5.21 8.01
CA LEU A 43 1.90 4.21 8.02
C LEU A 43 1.62 3.64 9.42
N VAL A 44 2.56 3.73 10.37
CA VAL A 44 2.34 3.26 11.75
C VAL A 44 1.34 4.13 12.51
N GLU A 45 1.26 5.42 12.17
CA GLU A 45 0.35 6.40 12.77
C GLU A 45 -1.04 6.40 12.10
N GLU A 46 -1.15 5.77 10.93
CA GLU A 46 -2.40 5.64 10.20
C GLU A 46 -3.40 4.70 10.92
N SER A 47 -4.69 5.07 10.90
CA SER A 47 -5.80 4.22 11.37
C SER A 47 -6.10 3.09 10.37
N ASN A 48 -6.74 2.01 10.82
CA ASN A 48 -7.25 0.98 9.91
C ASN A 48 -8.32 1.51 8.94
N VAL A 49 -8.97 2.62 9.29
CA VAL A 49 -9.97 3.32 8.48
C VAL A 49 -9.47 4.73 8.19
N GLN A 50 -9.02 4.97 6.96
CA GLN A 50 -8.56 6.27 6.51
C GLN A 50 -9.73 7.18 6.15
N ARG A 51 -9.61 8.48 6.41
CA ARG A 51 -10.57 9.49 5.94
C ARG A 51 -9.97 10.22 4.77
N VAL A 52 -10.69 10.26 3.66
CA VAL A 52 -10.22 10.91 2.43
C VAL A 52 -11.30 11.89 1.95
N ASP A 53 -10.91 13.13 1.72
CA ASP A 53 -11.82 14.16 1.21
C ASP A 53 -11.83 14.18 -0.32
N SER A 54 -12.96 14.50 -0.93
CA SER A 54 -13.04 14.77 -2.37
C SER A 54 -12.35 16.09 -2.76
N PRO A 55 -11.87 16.25 -4.01
CA PRO A 55 -11.95 15.31 -5.14
C PRO A 55 -10.90 14.19 -5.08
N ILE A 56 -11.34 12.97 -5.40
CA ILE A 56 -10.46 11.80 -5.54
C ILE A 56 -10.37 11.43 -7.01
N THR A 57 -9.17 11.07 -7.47
CA THR A 57 -8.98 10.53 -8.82
C THR A 57 -8.20 9.23 -8.79
N VAL A 58 -8.50 8.40 -9.78
CA VAL A 58 -7.75 7.20 -10.13
C VAL A 58 -6.93 7.58 -11.37
N CYS A 59 -5.63 7.83 -11.18
CA CYS A 59 -4.58 8.29 -12.14
C CYS A 59 -4.38 9.83 -12.39
N ASN A 60 -3.11 10.28 -12.22
CA ASN A 60 -2.47 11.62 -12.41
C ASN A 60 -2.24 12.54 -11.19
N VAL A 61 -1.20 12.24 -10.38
CA VAL A 61 -0.65 13.09 -9.30
C VAL A 61 -0.14 14.42 -9.91
N PRO A 62 -0.44 15.65 -9.39
CA PRO A 62 -0.30 16.05 -7.98
C PRO A 62 -1.34 17.02 -7.37
N TYR A 63 -2.51 17.26 -7.99
CA TYR A 63 -3.45 18.30 -7.50
C TYR A 63 -4.63 17.81 -6.67
N ILE A 64 -4.84 16.50 -6.59
CA ILE A 64 -6.05 15.86 -6.03
C ILE A 64 -5.68 14.67 -5.15
N ASN A 65 -6.62 14.22 -4.32
CA ASN A 65 -6.43 13.08 -3.44
C ASN A 65 -6.51 11.76 -4.23
N TYR A 66 -5.72 10.78 -3.82
CA TYR A 66 -5.66 9.46 -4.42
C TYR A 66 -5.91 8.40 -3.35
N LEU A 67 -6.81 7.48 -3.67
CA LEU A 67 -7.03 6.27 -2.90
C LEU A 67 -6.76 5.07 -3.80
N PHE A 68 -5.77 4.26 -3.42
CA PHE A 68 -5.42 3.02 -4.11
C PHE A 68 -5.89 1.82 -3.27
N MET A 69 -6.72 0.96 -3.89
CA MET A 69 -7.46 -0.10 -3.21
C MET A 69 -6.76 -1.46 -3.26
N GLY A 70 -5.47 -1.54 -2.98
CA GLY A 70 -4.72 -2.81 -2.93
C GLY A 70 -4.40 -3.44 -4.29
N ASN A 71 -3.83 -4.64 -4.24
CA ASN A 71 -3.38 -5.46 -5.38
C ASN A 71 -2.40 -4.74 -6.30
N PHE A 72 -1.35 -4.20 -5.68
CA PHE A 72 -0.23 -3.53 -6.34
C PHE A 72 0.78 -4.51 -6.93
N VAL A 73 0.76 -5.76 -6.44
CA VAL A 73 1.76 -6.78 -6.76
C VAL A 73 1.15 -8.05 -7.37
N ASP A 74 2.05 -8.91 -7.86
CA ASP A 74 1.78 -10.18 -8.56
C ASP A 74 1.18 -10.05 -9.96
N ARG A 75 1.20 -11.16 -10.72
CA ARG A 75 0.64 -11.34 -12.08
C ARG A 75 1.28 -10.47 -13.18
N GLY A 76 1.94 -9.37 -12.84
CA GLY A 76 2.68 -8.48 -13.74
C GLY A 76 4.20 -8.67 -13.67
N PHE A 77 4.92 -8.06 -14.62
CA PHE A 77 6.39 -8.11 -14.67
C PHE A 77 7.08 -6.96 -13.94
N TYR A 78 6.32 -5.97 -13.48
CA TYR A 78 6.80 -4.71 -12.89
C TYR A 78 6.13 -4.41 -11.54
N SER A 79 5.79 -5.45 -10.79
CA SER A 79 5.10 -5.35 -9.50
C SER A 79 5.97 -4.62 -8.47
N VAL A 80 7.30 -4.87 -8.47
CA VAL A 80 8.20 -4.24 -7.51
C VAL A 80 8.37 -2.75 -7.79
N GLU A 81 8.48 -2.34 -9.06
CA GLU A 81 8.51 -0.92 -9.42
C GLU A 81 7.18 -0.25 -9.12
N THR A 82 6.06 -0.91 -9.44
CA THR A 82 4.70 -0.39 -9.18
C THR A 82 4.49 -0.12 -7.69
N PHE A 83 4.76 -1.12 -6.84
CA PHE A 83 4.58 -0.95 -5.40
C PHE A 83 5.55 0.08 -4.82
N LEU A 84 6.83 0.06 -5.21
CA LEU A 84 7.81 1.04 -4.73
C LEU A 84 7.49 2.47 -5.19
N LEU A 85 6.91 2.63 -6.39
CA LEU A 85 6.47 3.94 -6.88
C LEU A 85 5.32 4.48 -6.03
N LEU A 86 4.30 3.65 -5.78
CA LEU A 86 3.17 4.03 -4.92
C LEU A 86 3.64 4.36 -3.50
N LEU A 87 4.57 3.57 -2.96
CA LEU A 87 5.15 3.81 -1.65
C LEU A 87 5.96 5.11 -1.60
N ALA A 88 6.75 5.40 -2.63
CA ALA A 88 7.50 6.65 -2.74
C ALA A 88 6.57 7.87 -2.86
N LEU A 89 5.47 7.74 -3.62
CA LEU A 89 4.44 8.77 -3.72
C LEU A 89 3.71 8.99 -2.39
N GLN A 90 3.43 7.92 -1.64
CA GLN A 90 2.89 8.02 -0.28
C GLN A 90 3.83 8.81 0.61
N VAL A 91 5.12 8.44 0.66
CA VAL A 91 6.11 9.13 1.49
C VAL A 91 6.26 10.59 1.09
N ARG A 92 6.17 10.89 -0.21
CA ARG A 92 6.31 12.24 -0.76
C ARG A 92 5.09 13.13 -0.51
N TYR A 93 3.91 12.52 -0.46
CA TYR A 93 2.60 13.19 -0.40
C TYR A 93 1.64 12.46 0.56
N PRO A 94 1.99 12.32 1.85
CA PRO A 94 1.22 11.50 2.79
C PRO A 94 -0.22 11.99 2.99
N ASP A 95 -0.44 13.29 2.88
CA ASP A 95 -1.79 13.90 3.01
C ASP A 95 -2.67 13.72 1.76
N ARG A 96 -2.13 13.17 0.67
CA ARG A 96 -2.83 13.06 -0.64
C ARG A 96 -2.84 11.67 -1.24
N ILE A 97 -1.94 10.79 -0.83
CA ILE A 97 -1.84 9.42 -1.36
C ILE A 97 -2.17 8.47 -0.23
N THR A 98 -3.33 7.83 -0.32
CA THR A 98 -3.78 6.81 0.60
C THR A 98 -3.67 5.44 -0.07
N LEU A 99 -2.98 4.50 0.58
CA LEU A 99 -2.84 3.12 0.14
C LEU A 99 -3.58 2.22 1.15
N ILE A 100 -4.53 1.42 0.70
CA ILE A 100 -5.12 0.35 1.52
C ILE A 100 -4.61 -1.01 1.05
N ARG A 101 -4.57 -1.98 1.98
CA ARG A 101 -4.07 -3.34 1.77
C ARG A 101 -5.05 -4.13 0.89
N GLY A 102 -4.54 -4.88 -0.08
CA GLY A 102 -5.27 -5.92 -0.81
C GLY A 102 -4.87 -7.32 -0.38
N ASP A 103 -5.50 -8.34 -0.98
CA ASP A 103 -5.24 -9.75 -0.67
C ASP A 103 -3.84 -10.20 -1.15
N HIS A 104 -3.37 -9.60 -2.24
CA HIS A 104 -2.03 -9.82 -2.78
C HIS A 104 -0.92 -9.17 -1.94
N GLU A 105 -1.21 -8.22 -1.06
CA GLU A 105 -0.23 -7.65 -0.12
C GLU A 105 -0.04 -8.56 1.12
N SER A 106 0.29 -9.83 0.87
CA SER A 106 0.53 -10.86 1.87
C SER A 106 1.73 -11.74 1.50
N ARG A 107 2.41 -12.31 2.49
CA ARG A 107 3.57 -13.18 2.25
C ARG A 107 3.16 -14.45 1.53
N GLN A 108 2.01 -15.03 1.91
CA GLN A 108 1.53 -16.28 1.32
C GLN A 108 1.23 -16.12 -0.18
N ILE A 109 0.51 -15.07 -0.57
CA ILE A 109 0.12 -14.85 -1.97
C ILE A 109 1.33 -14.48 -2.82
N THR A 110 2.19 -13.58 -2.34
CA THR A 110 3.37 -13.14 -3.11
C THR A 110 4.40 -14.24 -3.39
N GLN A 111 4.45 -15.29 -2.57
CA GLN A 111 5.28 -16.47 -2.83
C GLN A 111 4.73 -17.37 -3.93
N VAL A 112 3.43 -17.30 -4.21
CA VAL A 112 2.74 -18.17 -5.19
C VAL A 112 2.56 -17.47 -6.54
N TYR A 113 2.28 -16.17 -6.54
CA TYR A 113 1.81 -15.45 -7.73
C TYR A 113 2.85 -14.53 -8.40
N GLY A 114 4.10 -14.60 -7.95
CA GLY A 114 5.27 -14.15 -8.71
C GLY A 114 6.03 -12.95 -8.14
N PHE A 115 5.50 -12.21 -7.17
CA PHE A 115 6.21 -11.07 -6.59
C PHE A 115 7.51 -11.46 -5.87
N TYR A 116 7.51 -12.59 -5.16
CA TYR A 116 8.72 -13.14 -4.54
C TYR A 116 9.81 -13.41 -5.59
N ASP A 117 9.45 -14.13 -6.65
CA ASP A 117 10.36 -14.49 -7.74
C ASP A 117 10.81 -13.25 -8.53
N GLU A 118 9.94 -12.26 -8.69
CA GLU A 118 10.28 -10.98 -9.31
C GLU A 118 11.36 -10.24 -8.51
N CYS A 119 11.20 -10.12 -7.20
CA CYS A 119 12.19 -9.50 -6.31
C CYS A 119 13.52 -10.27 -6.36
N LEU A 120 13.46 -11.60 -6.26
CA LEU A 120 14.66 -12.44 -6.32
C LEU A 120 15.41 -12.29 -7.64
N ARG A 121 14.69 -12.27 -8.77
CA ARG A 121 15.27 -12.11 -10.11
C ARG A 121 15.87 -10.73 -10.33
N LYS A 122 15.20 -9.66 -9.89
CA LYS A 122 15.65 -8.28 -10.15
C LYS A 122 16.76 -7.82 -9.21
N TYR A 123 16.74 -8.27 -7.96
CA TYR A 123 17.71 -7.84 -6.93
C TYR A 123 18.74 -8.90 -6.56
N GLY A 124 18.59 -10.14 -7.04
CA GLY A 124 19.49 -11.25 -6.72
C GLY A 124 19.31 -11.82 -5.30
N SER A 125 18.38 -11.28 -4.51
CA SER A 125 18.08 -11.76 -3.15
C SER A 125 16.62 -11.52 -2.78
N SER A 126 16.11 -12.24 -1.78
CA SER A 126 14.76 -12.02 -1.24
C SER A 126 14.66 -10.83 -0.27
N THR A 127 15.72 -10.03 -0.14
CA THR A 127 15.78 -8.92 0.82
C THR A 127 14.75 -7.84 0.53
N VAL A 128 14.59 -7.46 -0.74
CA VAL A 128 13.56 -6.49 -1.15
C VAL A 128 12.16 -7.01 -0.90
N TRP A 129 11.89 -8.28 -1.20
CA TRP A 129 10.61 -8.91 -0.87
C TRP A 129 10.31 -8.85 0.64
N ARG A 130 11.31 -9.09 1.50
CA ARG A 130 11.16 -8.95 2.96
C ARG A 130 10.81 -7.51 3.36
N TYR A 131 11.50 -6.52 2.81
CA TYR A 131 11.17 -5.12 3.11
C TYR A 131 9.76 -4.74 2.65
N CYS A 132 9.33 -5.16 1.46
CA CYS A 132 7.99 -4.86 0.96
C CYS A 132 6.90 -5.55 1.81
N THR A 133 7.08 -6.84 2.13
CA THR A 133 6.11 -7.59 2.94
C THR A 133 6.01 -7.10 4.38
N GLU A 134 7.10 -6.59 4.96
CA GLU A 134 7.04 -5.87 6.23
C GLU A 134 6.18 -4.61 6.15
N ILE A 135 6.19 -3.88 5.02
CA ILE A 135 5.36 -2.68 4.83
C ILE A 135 3.90 -3.02 4.59
N PHE A 136 3.60 -4.13 3.94
CA PHE A 136 2.22 -4.56 3.73
C PHE A 136 1.42 -4.65 5.04
N ASP A 137 2.05 -5.06 6.12
CA ASP A 137 1.44 -5.14 7.46
C ASP A 137 1.01 -3.77 8.03
N TYR A 138 1.57 -2.67 7.53
CA TYR A 138 1.23 -1.32 7.99
C TYR A 138 0.15 -0.65 7.16
N LEU A 139 -0.15 -1.17 5.95
CA LEU A 139 -1.18 -0.63 5.08
C LEU A 139 -2.55 -0.66 5.76
N SER A 140 -3.27 0.46 5.66
CA SER A 140 -4.63 0.59 6.19
C SER A 140 -5.58 -0.45 5.57
N LEU A 141 -6.60 -0.92 6.30
CA LEU A 141 -7.51 -1.96 5.81
C LEU A 141 -8.66 -1.40 4.98
N SER A 142 -9.01 -0.13 5.18
CA SER A 142 -10.14 0.51 4.51
C SER A 142 -10.01 2.04 4.50
N ALA A 143 -10.87 2.70 3.74
CA ALA A 143 -11.01 4.14 3.72
C ALA A 143 -12.48 4.56 3.65
N ILE A 144 -12.77 5.80 4.02
CA ILE A 144 -14.08 6.44 3.86
C ILE A 144 -13.91 7.76 3.14
N ILE A 145 -14.64 7.91 2.04
CA ILE A 145 -14.67 9.14 1.24
C ILE A 145 -15.85 10.01 1.67
N ASP A 146 -15.59 11.27 2.04
CA ASP A 146 -16.58 12.27 2.43
C ASP A 146 -17.59 11.81 3.50
N GLY A 147 -17.20 10.83 4.33
CA GLY A 147 -18.07 10.21 5.33
C GLY A 147 -19.22 9.36 4.75
N LYS A 148 -19.19 9.04 3.45
CA LYS A 148 -20.32 8.44 2.72
C LYS A 148 -19.98 7.12 2.01
N ILE A 149 -18.80 7.05 1.39
CA ILE A 149 -18.42 5.89 0.57
C ILE A 149 -17.39 5.10 1.36
N PHE A 150 -17.75 3.87 1.75
CA PHE A 150 -16.82 2.93 2.34
C PHE A 150 -16.04 2.22 1.25
N CYS A 151 -14.71 2.23 1.37
CA CYS A 151 -13.78 1.64 0.43
C CYS A 151 -12.97 0.55 1.13
N VAL A 152 -13.02 -0.65 0.58
CA VAL A 152 -12.29 -1.83 1.05
C VAL A 152 -11.87 -2.62 -0.18
N HIS A 153 -10.80 -3.41 -0.06
CA HIS A 153 -10.29 -4.20 -1.19
C HIS A 153 -11.29 -5.26 -1.67
N GLY A 154 -11.72 -6.16 -0.78
CA GLY A 154 -12.68 -7.21 -1.07
C GLY A 154 -14.11 -6.75 -0.78
N GLY A 155 -14.55 -6.94 0.46
CA GLY A 155 -15.96 -6.72 0.80
C GLY A 155 -16.27 -6.64 2.29
N LEU A 156 -17.51 -6.95 2.64
CA LEU A 156 -18.02 -6.86 4.01
C LEU A 156 -17.71 -8.13 4.80
N SER A 157 -17.58 -8.01 6.12
CA SER A 157 -17.49 -9.14 7.04
C SER A 157 -18.78 -9.27 7.86
N PRO A 158 -19.29 -10.49 8.09
CA PRO A 158 -20.38 -10.72 9.05
C PRO A 158 -20.01 -10.33 10.50
N SER A 159 -18.70 -10.24 10.81
CA SER A 159 -18.18 -9.86 12.13
C SER A 159 -18.04 -8.34 12.30
N ILE A 160 -18.20 -7.56 11.22
CA ILE A 160 -18.00 -6.10 11.22
C ILE A 160 -19.35 -5.42 11.00
N GLN A 161 -19.90 -4.86 12.06
CA GLN A 161 -21.18 -4.13 12.03
C GLN A 161 -20.99 -2.60 12.02
N SER A 162 -19.78 -2.13 12.30
CA SER A 162 -19.44 -0.71 12.35
C SER A 162 -17.97 -0.49 11.98
N LEU A 163 -17.65 0.75 11.59
CA LEU A 163 -16.29 1.16 11.28
C LEU A 163 -15.37 1.10 12.51
N ASP A 164 -15.92 1.30 13.70
CA ASP A 164 -15.18 1.21 14.95
C ASP A 164 -14.63 -0.21 15.18
N HIS A 165 -15.35 -1.25 14.73
CA HIS A 165 -14.80 -2.62 14.78
C HIS A 165 -13.55 -2.75 13.92
N ILE A 166 -13.53 -2.15 12.73
CA ILE A 166 -12.35 -2.16 11.85
C ILE A 166 -11.16 -1.49 12.55
N CYS A 167 -11.38 -0.38 13.24
CA CYS A 167 -10.34 0.33 14.01
C CYS A 167 -9.70 -0.53 15.13
N THR A 168 -10.38 -1.57 15.62
CA THR A 168 -9.85 -2.45 16.68
C THR A 168 -9.03 -3.63 16.17
N ILE A 169 -9.03 -3.91 14.86
CA ILE A 169 -8.28 -5.01 14.27
C ILE A 169 -6.77 -4.75 14.43
N ASP A 170 -6.02 -5.72 14.94
CA ASP A 170 -4.56 -5.68 14.84
C ASP A 170 -4.16 -6.03 13.40
N ARG A 171 -3.86 -5.02 12.58
CA ARG A 171 -3.53 -5.20 11.17
C ARG A 171 -2.06 -5.57 10.93
N LYS A 172 -1.18 -5.41 11.93
CA LYS A 172 0.29 -5.49 11.79
C LYS A 172 0.80 -6.93 11.83
N LEU A 173 0.15 -7.79 11.07
CA LEU A 173 0.37 -9.22 10.99
C LEU A 173 0.06 -9.73 9.59
N GLU A 174 0.49 -10.96 9.33
CA GLU A 174 0.13 -11.68 8.11
C GLU A 174 -1.39 -11.90 8.06
N VAL A 175 -1.99 -11.73 6.88
CA VAL A 175 -3.44 -11.92 6.69
C VAL A 175 -3.84 -13.32 7.20
N PRO A 176 -4.75 -13.42 8.18
CA PRO A 176 -5.21 -14.70 8.69
C PRO A 176 -6.06 -15.44 7.66
N HIS A 177 -6.21 -16.76 7.81
CA HIS A 177 -7.04 -17.58 6.92
C HIS A 177 -8.55 -17.37 7.11
N ASP A 178 -8.96 -16.79 8.25
CA ASP A 178 -10.35 -16.50 8.59
C ASP A 178 -10.46 -15.20 9.40
N GLY A 179 -11.70 -14.78 9.66
CA GLY A 179 -12.02 -13.65 10.52
C GLY A 179 -12.07 -12.30 9.79
N PRO A 180 -12.29 -11.21 10.55
CA PRO A 180 -12.69 -9.92 9.99
C PRO A 180 -11.66 -9.31 9.03
N MET A 181 -10.36 -9.52 9.27
CA MET A 181 -9.31 -9.04 8.35
C MET A 181 -9.30 -9.83 7.04
N CYS A 182 -9.47 -11.16 7.10
CA CYS A 182 -9.59 -12.00 5.92
C CYS A 182 -10.80 -11.57 5.08
N ASP A 183 -11.96 -11.46 5.72
CA ASP A 183 -13.21 -11.09 5.05
C ASP A 183 -13.13 -9.73 4.32
N LEU A 184 -12.51 -8.71 4.94
CA LEU A 184 -12.32 -7.40 4.31
C LEU A 184 -11.49 -7.49 3.02
N LEU A 185 -10.52 -8.39 2.95
CA LEU A 185 -9.62 -8.53 1.81
C LEU A 185 -10.15 -9.53 0.77
N TRP A 186 -10.96 -10.51 1.15
CA TRP A 186 -11.30 -11.65 0.28
C TRP A 186 -12.79 -11.78 -0.07
N SER A 187 -13.68 -11.04 0.58
CA SER A 187 -15.13 -11.21 0.33
C SER A 187 -15.53 -10.66 -1.04
N ASP A 188 -16.28 -11.46 -1.79
CA ASP A 188 -16.92 -11.07 -3.04
C ASP A 188 -18.43 -10.85 -2.84
N PRO A 189 -19.07 -9.97 -3.61
CA PRO A 189 -20.53 -9.89 -3.67
C PRO A 189 -21.11 -11.18 -4.26
N GLU A 190 -22.31 -11.58 -3.81
CA GLU A 190 -23.05 -12.64 -4.51
C GLU A 190 -23.33 -12.21 -5.96
N GLY A 191 -23.08 -13.12 -6.90
CA GLY A 191 -23.41 -12.88 -8.30
C GLY A 191 -24.91 -12.70 -8.50
N GLU A 192 -25.31 -11.85 -9.45
CA GLU A 192 -26.72 -11.71 -9.83
C GLU A 192 -27.25 -13.06 -10.34
N THR A 193 -28.16 -13.67 -9.57
CA THR A 193 -28.97 -14.78 -10.07
C THR A 193 -30.06 -14.19 -10.98
N THR A 194 -29.76 -14.07 -12.27
CA THR A 194 -30.76 -13.79 -13.32
C THR A 194 -31.62 -15.01 -13.61
#